data_AF-A0A399Z7W3-F1
#
_entry.id   AF-A0A399Z7W3-F1
#
_cell.length_a   1.000
_cell.length_b   1.000
_cell.length_c   1.000
_cell.angle_alpha   90.00
_cell.angle_beta   90.00
_cell.angle_gamma   90.00
#
_symmetry.space_group_name_H-M   'P 1'
#
loop_
_entity.id
_entity.type
_entity.pdbx_description
1 polymer ?
#
loop_
_entity_poly.entity_id
_entity_poly.type
_entity_poly.pdbx_seq_one_letter_code
_entity_poly.pdbx_strand_id
1 'polypeptide(L)'
;MFLIRGRLVIFLALIGIFNTVPATAQTADQPIGVIQGIADTSPYLNRFVNFRGVVIGRYEDENTRGDVYYTLFVQNLPADADADPATSDGIAVFLGREPRLDIPLGAVVRVGGKVTEFYGLTEIDDKGLVLTIEDASSPLPPSVPIDPPADMPAQAAYFEALEGMRVAFNDAVIVAG
;
A
#
# COMPACT_ATOMS: atom_id res chain seq x y z
N MET A 1 -76.74 28.64 4.66
CA MET A 1 -75.52 29.40 4.32
C MET A 1 -74.41 28.94 5.25
N PHE A 2 -73.58 28.01 4.77
CA PHE A 2 -72.47 27.42 5.54
C PHE A 2 -71.30 28.40 5.62
N LEU A 3 -70.72 28.61 6.81
CA LEU A 3 -69.46 29.34 6.96
C LEU A 3 -68.47 28.47 7.73
N ILE A 4 -67.54 27.87 6.99
CA ILE A 4 -66.44 27.04 7.49
C ILE A 4 -65.36 27.99 8.05
N ARG A 5 -65.03 27.87 9.35
CA ARG A 5 -63.89 28.55 9.97
C ARG A 5 -62.62 27.72 9.72
N GLY A 6 -61.80 28.13 8.76
CA GLY A 6 -60.47 27.54 8.52
C GLY A 6 -59.48 27.91 9.62
N ARG A 7 -58.86 26.91 10.25
CA ARG A 7 -57.73 27.07 11.16
C ARG A 7 -56.44 27.21 10.34
N LEU A 8 -55.73 28.33 10.51
CA LEU A 8 -54.39 28.54 9.97
C LEU A 8 -53.37 27.83 10.87
N VAL A 9 -52.73 26.77 10.36
CA VAL A 9 -51.59 26.12 11.01
C VAL A 9 -50.33 26.61 10.31
N ILE A 10 -49.50 27.36 11.03
CA ILE A 10 -48.20 27.83 10.55
C ILE A 10 -47.18 26.73 10.81
N PHE A 11 -46.66 26.11 9.75
CA PHE A 11 -45.49 25.23 9.81
C PHE A 11 -44.22 26.09 9.73
N LEU A 12 -43.50 26.21 10.84
CA LEU A 12 -42.12 26.71 10.87
C LEU A 12 -41.20 25.63 10.29
N ALA A 13 -40.76 25.81 9.05
CA ALA A 13 -39.72 24.97 8.45
C ALA A 13 -38.36 25.34 9.05
N LEU A 14 -37.79 24.44 9.85
CA LEU A 14 -36.42 24.55 10.33
C LEU A 14 -35.48 24.23 9.14
N ILE A 15 -34.89 25.26 8.54
CA ILE A 15 -33.86 25.07 7.50
C ILE A 15 -32.57 24.63 8.21
N GLY A 16 -32.28 23.34 8.18
CA GLY A 16 -31.00 22.80 8.60
C GLY A 16 -29.91 23.25 7.63
N ILE A 17 -28.96 24.04 8.12
CA ILE A 17 -27.75 24.40 7.38
C ILE A 17 -26.86 23.15 7.37
N PHE A 18 -26.89 22.39 6.28
CA PHE A 18 -25.87 21.39 6.00
C PHE A 18 -24.58 22.13 5.63
N ASN A 19 -23.67 22.27 6.60
CA ASN A 19 -22.29 22.61 6.29
C ASN A 19 -21.69 21.41 5.57
N THR A 20 -21.69 21.45 4.24
CA THR A 20 -20.92 20.51 3.43
C THR A 20 -19.44 20.83 3.68
N VAL A 21 -18.78 20.04 4.53
CA VAL A 21 -17.32 19.99 4.56
C VAL A 21 -16.90 19.53 3.16
N PRO A 22 -16.09 20.31 2.41
CA PRO A 22 -15.59 19.82 1.14
C PRO A 22 -14.76 18.58 1.43
N ALA A 23 -15.17 17.44 0.91
CA ALA A 23 -14.30 16.27 0.84
C ALA A 23 -13.09 16.69 0.01
N THR A 24 -11.94 16.89 0.65
CA THR A 24 -10.67 16.94 -0.08
C THR A 24 -10.60 15.67 -0.89
N ALA A 25 -10.61 15.79 -2.23
CA ALA A 25 -10.53 14.66 -3.12
C ALA A 25 -9.29 13.85 -2.73
N GLN A 26 -9.49 12.62 -2.27
CA GLN A 26 -8.39 11.71 -1.96
C GLN A 26 -7.59 11.52 -3.25
N THR A 27 -6.26 11.70 -3.19
CA THR A 27 -5.37 11.49 -4.34
C THR A 27 -5.68 10.14 -4.97
N ALA A 28 -5.87 10.10 -6.29
CA ALA A 28 -6.17 8.87 -7.00
C ALA A 28 -5.08 7.81 -6.74
N ASP A 29 -5.49 6.55 -6.67
CA ASP A 29 -4.58 5.44 -6.43
C ASP A 29 -3.55 5.38 -7.57
N GLN A 30 -2.28 5.23 -7.22
CA GLN A 30 -1.17 5.07 -8.16
C GLN A 30 -0.75 3.60 -8.20
N PRO A 31 -0.32 3.07 -9.36
CA PRO A 31 0.44 1.84 -9.41
C PRO A 31 1.69 1.95 -8.53
N ILE A 32 2.07 0.87 -7.89
CA ILE A 32 3.25 0.80 -7.02
C ILE A 32 4.53 0.95 -7.86
N GLY A 33 4.59 0.40 -9.09
CA GLY A 33 5.69 0.63 -10.03
C GLY A 33 5.96 2.12 -10.30
N VAL A 34 4.90 2.93 -10.42
CA VAL A 34 5.03 4.40 -10.56
C VAL A 34 5.55 5.05 -9.28
N ILE A 35 5.18 4.54 -8.11
CA ILE A 35 5.67 5.03 -6.81
C ILE A 35 7.15 4.68 -6.64
N GLN A 36 7.55 3.45 -6.96
CA GLN A 36 8.94 2.98 -6.92
C GLN A 36 9.82 3.74 -7.92
N GLY A 37 9.40 3.77 -9.19
CA GLY A 37 10.21 4.30 -10.27
C GLY A 37 11.35 3.34 -10.67
N ILE A 38 12.22 3.82 -11.57
CA ILE A 38 13.31 3.02 -12.17
C ILE A 38 14.66 3.21 -11.48
N ALA A 39 14.73 4.15 -10.54
CA ALA A 39 15.96 4.57 -9.89
C ALA A 39 15.96 4.06 -8.45
N ASP A 40 17.13 4.08 -7.82
CA ASP A 40 17.35 3.72 -6.40
C ASP A 40 16.69 4.67 -5.39
N THR A 41 15.91 5.63 -5.85
CA THR A 41 15.17 6.56 -5.01
C THR A 41 13.85 6.88 -5.68
N SER A 42 12.78 6.75 -4.92
CA SER A 42 11.44 6.98 -5.40
C SER A 42 11.26 8.41 -5.94
N PRO A 43 10.60 8.60 -7.12
CA PRO A 43 10.16 9.92 -7.57
C PRO A 43 9.07 10.54 -6.67
N TYR A 44 8.57 9.77 -5.70
CA TYR A 44 7.60 10.19 -4.70
C TYR A 44 8.20 10.39 -3.31
N LEU A 45 9.52 10.33 -3.13
CA LEU A 45 10.18 10.58 -1.85
C LEU A 45 9.64 11.85 -1.16
N ASN A 46 9.24 11.71 0.11
CA ASN A 46 8.61 12.74 0.95
C ASN A 46 7.23 13.22 0.49
N ARG A 47 6.55 12.50 -0.40
CA ARG A 47 5.18 12.79 -0.86
C ARG A 47 4.19 11.78 -0.28
N PHE A 48 2.96 12.23 -0.06
CA PHE A 48 1.85 11.35 0.25
C PHE A 48 1.29 10.72 -1.02
N VAL A 49 1.10 9.41 -1.00
CA VAL A 49 0.53 8.60 -2.08
C VAL A 49 -0.65 7.78 -1.56
N ASN A 50 -1.52 7.35 -2.47
CA ASN A 50 -2.46 6.26 -2.22
C ASN A 50 -2.19 5.17 -3.25
N PHE A 51 -2.31 3.91 -2.85
CA PHE A 51 -2.25 2.76 -3.75
C PHE A 51 -3.09 1.61 -3.20
N ARG A 52 -3.31 0.64 -4.07
CA ARG A 52 -4.04 -0.58 -3.77
C ARG A 52 -3.18 -1.78 -4.16
N GLY A 53 -3.15 -2.78 -3.30
CA GLY A 53 -2.35 -3.97 -3.53
C GLY A 53 -2.73 -5.12 -2.62
N VAL A 54 -2.09 -6.26 -2.84
CA VAL A 54 -2.26 -7.49 -2.08
C VAL A 54 -1.07 -7.71 -1.15
N VAL A 55 -1.34 -8.08 0.10
CA VAL A 55 -0.30 -8.38 1.09
C VAL A 55 0.33 -9.72 0.77
N ILE A 56 1.62 -9.70 0.42
CA ILE A 56 2.41 -10.87 0.00
C ILE A 56 3.44 -11.31 1.04
N GLY A 57 3.74 -10.45 2.01
CA GLY A 57 4.72 -10.72 3.05
C GLY A 57 4.42 -9.98 4.34
N ARG A 58 4.86 -10.57 5.44
CA ARG A 58 4.85 -9.96 6.78
C ARG A 58 6.24 -10.21 7.36
N TYR A 59 6.84 -9.15 7.88
CA TYR A 59 8.18 -9.22 8.44
C TYR A 59 8.20 -8.59 9.82
N GLU A 60 8.95 -9.24 10.72
CA GLU A 60 9.18 -8.80 12.08
C GLU A 60 10.69 -8.69 12.26
N ASP A 61 11.16 -7.51 12.65
CA ASP A 61 12.58 -7.24 12.92
C ASP A 61 12.77 -6.83 14.37
N GLU A 62 13.69 -7.46 15.07
CA GLU A 62 14.02 -7.14 16.46
C GLU A 62 15.40 -6.48 16.52
N ASN A 63 15.44 -5.23 16.97
CA ASN A 63 16.71 -4.52 17.11
C ASN A 63 17.51 -5.04 18.32
N THR A 64 18.77 -4.60 18.45
CA THR A 64 19.67 -5.01 19.55
C THR A 64 19.21 -4.61 20.96
N ARG A 65 18.17 -3.76 21.09
CA ARG A 65 17.55 -3.37 22.36
C ARG A 65 16.31 -4.18 22.69
N GLY A 66 15.88 -5.08 21.81
CA GLY A 66 14.65 -5.86 21.94
C GLY A 66 13.38 -5.13 21.52
N ASP A 67 13.48 -4.01 20.80
CA ASP A 67 12.31 -3.40 20.16
C ASP A 67 11.98 -4.20 18.89
N VAL A 68 10.73 -4.64 18.76
CA VAL A 68 10.22 -5.31 17.55
C VAL A 68 9.51 -4.32 16.65
N TYR A 69 9.81 -4.39 15.36
CA TYR A 69 9.20 -3.60 14.30
C TYR A 69 8.51 -4.49 13.29
N TYR A 70 7.44 -3.98 12.69
CA TYR A 70 6.58 -4.75 11.79
C TYR A 70 6.49 -4.08 10.43
N THR A 71 6.63 -4.87 9.37
CA THR A 71 6.50 -4.41 7.98
C THR A 71 5.59 -5.36 7.22
N LEU A 72 4.68 -4.80 6.42
CA LEU A 72 3.94 -5.54 5.39
C LEU A 72 4.61 -5.32 4.04
N PHE A 73 4.69 -6.37 3.24
CA PHE A 73 5.04 -6.24 1.83
C PHE A 73 3.75 -6.31 1.03
N VAL A 74 3.46 -5.25 0.28
CA VAL A 74 2.26 -5.11 -0.53
C VAL A 74 2.68 -5.05 -1.99
N GLN A 75 2.04 -5.84 -2.85
CA GLN A 75 2.32 -5.84 -4.29
C GLN A 75 1.06 -5.50 -5.07
N ASN A 76 1.18 -4.87 -6.24
CA ASN A 76 0.00 -4.62 -7.07
C ASN A 76 -0.71 -5.93 -7.44
N LEU A 77 -2.02 -5.83 -7.65
CA LEU A 77 -2.71 -6.87 -8.41
C LEU A 77 -2.26 -6.77 -9.87
N PRO A 78 -2.17 -7.88 -10.63
CA PRO A 78 -1.71 -7.84 -12.02
C PRO A 78 -2.49 -6.88 -12.94
N ALA A 79 -3.76 -6.60 -12.62
CA ALA A 79 -4.59 -5.67 -13.39
C ALA A 79 -4.35 -4.18 -13.04
N ASP A 80 -3.72 -3.91 -11.89
CA ASP A 80 -3.50 -2.57 -11.33
C ASP A 80 -2.02 -2.11 -11.50
N ALA A 81 -1.14 -3.01 -11.96
CA ALA A 81 0.28 -2.74 -12.25
C ALA A 81 0.45 -1.83 -13.47
N ASP A 82 1.58 -1.14 -13.57
CA ASP A 82 1.90 -0.27 -14.71
C ASP A 82 2.51 -1.01 -15.92
N ALA A 83 2.79 -2.30 -15.75
CA ALA A 83 3.38 -3.19 -16.73
C ALA A 83 4.80 -2.78 -17.19
N ASP A 84 5.52 -1.98 -16.41
CA ASP A 84 6.93 -1.67 -16.65
C ASP A 84 7.83 -2.65 -15.89
N PRO A 85 8.53 -3.59 -16.57
CA PRO A 85 9.42 -4.54 -15.91
C PRO A 85 10.68 -3.89 -15.33
N ALA A 86 10.92 -2.60 -15.57
CA ALA A 86 12.03 -1.85 -14.97
C ALA A 86 11.67 -1.22 -13.62
N THR A 87 10.42 -1.34 -13.16
CA THR A 87 9.95 -0.83 -11.86
C THR A 87 9.37 -1.95 -11.02
N SER A 88 9.55 -1.87 -9.70
CA SER A 88 8.96 -2.84 -8.79
C SER A 88 7.47 -2.58 -8.55
N ASP A 89 6.64 -3.63 -8.67
CA ASP A 89 5.24 -3.61 -8.25
C ASP A 89 5.06 -3.82 -6.73
N GLY A 90 6.15 -4.03 -5.99
CA GLY A 90 6.19 -4.26 -4.55
C GLY A 90 6.58 -3.01 -3.76
N ILE A 91 6.02 -2.86 -2.56
CA ILE A 91 6.39 -1.79 -1.62
C ILE A 91 6.31 -2.27 -0.18
N ALA A 92 7.26 -1.81 0.63
CA ALA A 92 7.23 -2.00 2.07
C ALA A 92 6.29 -0.99 2.73
N VAL A 93 5.46 -1.45 3.65
CA VAL A 93 4.59 -0.63 4.49
C VAL A 93 5.02 -0.83 5.93
N PHE A 94 5.76 0.14 6.47
CA PHE A 94 6.26 0.11 7.83
C PHE A 94 5.13 0.42 8.80
N LEU A 95 4.88 -0.49 9.75
CA LEU A 95 3.84 -0.35 10.77
C LEU A 95 4.39 0.17 12.11
N GLY A 96 5.69 0.45 12.19
CA GLY A 96 6.33 0.80 13.45
C GLY A 96 6.31 -0.39 14.42
N ARG A 97 5.85 -0.15 15.65
CA ARG A 97 5.91 -1.12 16.77
C ARG A 97 4.58 -1.83 17.03
N GLU A 98 3.54 -1.52 16.26
CA GLU A 98 2.21 -2.09 16.45
C GLU A 98 1.87 -3.04 15.30
N PRO A 99 1.73 -4.36 15.55
CA PRO A 99 1.43 -5.31 14.49
C PRO A 99 -0.03 -5.20 14.04
N ARG A 100 -0.26 -5.33 12.73
CA ARG A 100 -1.60 -5.50 12.14
C ARG A 100 -1.94 -6.97 11.93
N LEU A 101 -2.19 -7.67 13.04
CA LEU A 101 -2.49 -9.10 13.02
C LEU A 101 -3.78 -9.44 12.26
N ASP A 102 -4.67 -8.47 12.10
CA ASP A 102 -5.93 -8.55 11.35
C ASP A 102 -5.75 -8.68 9.83
N ILE A 103 -4.55 -8.45 9.30
CA ILE A 103 -4.27 -8.49 7.86
C ILE A 103 -3.55 -9.79 7.47
N PRO A 104 -4.24 -10.79 6.90
CA PRO A 104 -3.61 -12.02 6.43
C PRO A 104 -2.84 -11.80 5.11
N LEU A 105 -1.98 -12.77 4.77
CA LEU A 105 -1.46 -12.89 3.40
C LEU A 105 -2.61 -13.09 2.42
N GLY A 106 -2.56 -12.44 1.26
CA GLY A 106 -3.63 -12.44 0.28
C GLY A 106 -4.71 -11.38 0.53
N ALA A 107 -4.67 -10.65 1.66
CA ALA A 107 -5.57 -9.52 1.85
C ALA A 107 -5.29 -8.43 0.82
N VAL A 108 -6.34 -7.90 0.20
CA VAL A 108 -6.27 -6.69 -0.62
C VAL A 108 -6.47 -5.49 0.28
N VAL A 109 -5.50 -4.60 0.26
CA VAL A 109 -5.45 -3.40 1.09
C VAL A 109 -5.37 -2.15 0.22
N ARG A 110 -5.99 -1.09 0.71
CA ARG A 110 -5.76 0.27 0.22
C ARG A 110 -4.94 1.02 1.26
N VAL A 111 -3.81 1.55 0.81
CA VAL A 111 -2.80 2.19 1.64
C VAL A 111 -2.67 3.65 1.22
N GLY A 112 -2.68 4.55 2.18
CA GLY A 112 -2.32 5.95 2.01
C GLY A 112 -1.25 6.32 3.02
N GLY A 113 -0.19 6.99 2.59
CA GLY A 113 0.91 7.33 3.48
C GLY A 113 2.03 8.08 2.76
N LYS A 114 3.05 8.47 3.52
CA LYS A 114 4.19 9.22 3.02
C LYS A 114 5.30 8.25 2.61
N VAL A 115 5.82 8.42 1.40
CA VAL A 115 6.97 7.64 0.91
C VAL A 115 8.25 8.14 1.58
N THR A 116 9.10 7.21 2.00
CA THR A 116 10.43 7.45 2.56
C THR A 116 11.43 6.43 2.01
N GLU A 117 12.72 6.77 2.07
CA GLU A 117 13.81 5.81 1.86
C GLU A 117 14.36 5.38 3.22
N PHE A 118 14.47 4.08 3.48
CA PHE A 118 15.02 3.57 4.72
C PHE A 118 15.81 2.28 4.50
N TYR A 119 17.07 2.25 4.95
CA TYR A 119 18.02 1.14 4.71
C TYR A 119 18.13 0.69 3.24
N GLY A 120 17.90 1.59 2.30
CA GLY A 120 17.96 1.29 0.86
C GLY A 120 16.70 0.60 0.33
N LEU A 121 15.57 0.74 1.03
CA LEU A 121 14.23 0.39 0.54
C LEU A 121 13.36 1.63 0.40
N THR A 122 12.54 1.66 -0.65
CA THR A 122 11.39 2.54 -0.74
C THR A 122 10.27 1.98 0.14
N GLU A 123 9.82 2.74 1.14
CA GLU A 123 8.75 2.32 2.04
C GLU A 123 7.73 3.41 2.37
N ILE A 124 6.58 3.00 2.91
CA ILE A 124 5.58 3.89 3.47
C ILE A 124 5.82 4.05 4.98
N ASP A 125 6.02 5.30 5.40
CA ASP A 125 6.22 5.72 6.79
C ASP A 125 4.95 5.48 7.63
N ASP A 126 5.13 5.07 8.89
CA ASP A 126 4.04 4.77 9.82
C ASP A 126 3.25 6.03 10.24
N LYS A 127 3.87 7.22 10.14
CA LYS A 127 3.23 8.49 10.52
C LYS A 127 2.27 8.96 9.45
N GLY A 128 0.99 8.95 9.81
CA GLY A 128 -0.09 9.31 8.89
C GLY A 128 -0.45 8.17 7.94
N LEU A 129 0.00 6.95 8.24
CA LEU A 129 -0.41 5.74 7.54
C LEU A 129 -1.91 5.51 7.72
N VAL A 130 -2.61 5.38 6.60
CA VAL A 130 -4.00 4.94 6.51
C VAL A 130 -4.01 3.62 5.78
N LEU A 131 -4.47 2.56 6.44
CA LEU A 131 -4.53 1.23 5.86
C LEU A 131 -5.91 0.60 6.09
N THR A 132 -6.61 0.34 4.99
CA THR A 132 -7.92 -0.31 4.97
C THR A 132 -7.85 -1.67 4.27
N ILE A 133 -8.47 -2.70 4.85
CA ILE A 133 -8.66 -3.99 4.20
C ILE A 133 -9.93 -3.90 3.35
N GLU A 134 -9.80 -4.13 2.04
CA GLU A 134 -10.94 -4.17 1.11
C GLU A 134 -11.43 -5.59 0.86
N ASP A 135 -10.51 -6.55 0.83
CA ASP A 135 -10.79 -7.98 0.76
C ASP A 135 -9.81 -8.72 1.67
N ALA A 136 -10.28 -9.68 2.45
CA ALA A 136 -9.44 -10.46 3.35
C ALA A 136 -8.72 -11.62 2.65
N SER A 137 -9.13 -12.00 1.43
CA SER A 137 -8.60 -13.20 0.76
C SER A 137 -8.69 -13.13 -0.76
N SER A 138 -7.59 -12.77 -1.39
CA SER A 138 -7.37 -12.80 -2.84
C SER A 138 -6.17 -13.72 -3.18
N PRO A 139 -6.12 -14.33 -4.37
CA PRO A 139 -4.92 -15.02 -4.83
C PRO A 139 -3.68 -14.12 -4.77
N LEU A 140 -2.56 -14.66 -4.30
CA LEU A 140 -1.29 -13.98 -4.36
C LEU A 140 -0.86 -13.78 -5.83
N PRO A 141 -0.15 -12.69 -6.16
CA PRO A 141 0.45 -12.53 -7.48
C PRO A 141 1.42 -13.69 -7.77
N PRO A 142 1.59 -14.08 -9.04
CA PRO A 142 2.62 -15.04 -9.42
C PRO A 142 3.99 -14.57 -8.92
N SER A 143 4.81 -15.51 -8.44
CA SER A 143 6.19 -15.18 -8.09
C SER A 143 7.04 -14.98 -9.34
N VAL A 144 7.96 -14.02 -9.28
CA VAL A 144 9.00 -13.85 -10.31
C VAL A 144 10.18 -14.77 -9.98
N PRO A 145 10.56 -15.69 -10.88
CA PRO A 145 11.75 -16.51 -10.68
C PRO A 145 12.99 -15.63 -10.80
N ILE A 146 13.93 -15.76 -9.86
CA ILE A 146 15.12 -14.91 -9.87
C ILE A 146 16.29 -15.52 -10.61
N ASP A 147 16.91 -14.70 -11.45
CA ASP A 147 18.08 -15.01 -12.28
C ASP A 147 18.91 -13.72 -12.48
N PRO A 148 19.62 -13.27 -11.42
CA PRO A 148 20.32 -12.00 -11.46
C PRO A 148 21.51 -12.05 -12.43
N PRO A 149 21.77 -10.98 -13.20
CA PRO A 149 22.95 -10.91 -14.04
C PRO A 149 24.24 -10.89 -13.20
N ALA A 150 25.35 -11.31 -13.82
CA ALA A 150 26.66 -11.37 -13.16
C ALA A 150 27.34 -9.99 -13.01
N ASP A 151 26.99 -9.04 -13.88
CA ASP A 151 27.51 -7.68 -13.85
C ASP A 151 26.86 -6.90 -12.69
N MET A 152 27.67 -6.30 -11.81
CA MET A 152 27.17 -5.66 -10.58
C MET A 152 26.18 -4.51 -10.84
N PRO A 153 26.46 -3.55 -11.75
CA PRO A 153 25.47 -2.53 -12.12
C PRO A 153 24.15 -3.11 -12.63
N ALA A 154 24.21 -4.09 -13.53
CA ALA A 154 23.00 -4.74 -14.03
C ALA A 154 22.25 -5.51 -12.92
N GLN A 155 22.99 -6.08 -11.97
CA GLN A 155 22.42 -6.80 -10.83
C GLN A 155 21.70 -5.86 -9.87
N ALA A 156 22.25 -4.67 -9.61
CA ALA A 156 21.59 -3.67 -8.79
C ALA A 156 20.25 -3.24 -9.40
N ALA A 157 20.23 -2.91 -10.70
CA ALA A 157 18.99 -2.56 -11.41
C ALA A 157 17.98 -3.73 -11.44
N TYR A 158 18.48 -4.97 -11.56
CA TYR A 158 17.65 -6.17 -11.53
C TYR A 158 16.93 -6.36 -10.19
N PHE A 159 17.65 -6.22 -9.08
CA PHE A 159 17.03 -6.34 -7.75
C PHE A 159 16.15 -5.16 -7.42
N GLU A 160 16.46 -3.98 -7.96
CA GLU A 160 15.61 -2.81 -7.77
C GLU A 160 14.25 -2.98 -8.45
N ALA A 161 14.22 -3.49 -9.68
CA ALA A 161 12.97 -3.83 -10.36
C ALA A 161 12.14 -4.93 -9.67
N LEU A 162 12.68 -5.57 -8.62
CA LEU A 162 12.01 -6.61 -7.84
C LEU A 162 11.88 -6.24 -6.35
N GLU A 163 12.18 -4.99 -5.97
CA GLU A 163 12.21 -4.57 -4.57
C GLU A 163 10.87 -4.86 -3.86
N GLY A 164 10.89 -5.69 -2.83
CA GLY A 164 9.69 -6.03 -2.07
C GLY A 164 8.65 -6.88 -2.81
N MET A 165 8.91 -7.32 -4.05
CA MET A 165 8.04 -8.22 -4.80
C MET A 165 8.13 -9.67 -4.33
N ARG A 166 7.09 -10.44 -4.64
CA ARG A 166 7.07 -11.89 -4.43
C ARG A 166 7.97 -12.56 -5.47
N VAL A 167 9.09 -13.09 -5.02
CA VAL A 167 10.08 -13.79 -5.85
C VAL A 167 10.19 -15.28 -5.51
N ALA A 168 10.84 -16.06 -6.38
CA ALA A 168 11.10 -17.49 -6.18
C ALA A 168 12.49 -17.90 -6.67
N PHE A 169 13.13 -18.81 -5.93
CA PHE A 169 14.32 -19.55 -6.39
C PHE A 169 13.89 -20.92 -6.91
N ASN A 170 14.02 -21.16 -8.20
CA ASN A 170 13.58 -22.43 -8.79
C ASN A 170 14.60 -23.57 -8.63
N ASP A 171 15.90 -23.24 -8.52
CA ASP A 171 17.00 -24.23 -8.53
C ASP A 171 17.83 -24.24 -7.23
N ALA A 172 17.17 -24.28 -6.07
CA ALA A 172 17.87 -24.34 -4.79
C ALA A 172 18.56 -25.71 -4.58
N VAL A 173 19.86 -25.70 -4.31
CA VAL A 173 20.61 -26.88 -3.82
C VAL A 173 20.66 -26.82 -2.30
N ILE A 174 19.95 -27.73 -1.63
CA ILE A 174 19.95 -27.83 -0.16
C ILE A 174 20.96 -28.91 0.25
N VAL A 175 21.95 -28.55 1.06
CA VAL A 175 22.90 -29.47 1.69
C VAL A 175 22.75 -29.36 3.20
N ALA A 176 22.55 -30.48 3.88
CA ALA A 176 22.59 -30.56 5.34
C ALA A 176 23.94 -31.16 5.79
N GLY A 177 24.51 -30.63 6.87
CA GLY A 177 25.73 -31.09 7.53
C GLY A 177 25.63 -30.94 9.03
#